data_AF-A0A7C5TQK9-F1
#
_entry.id   AF-A0A7C5TQK9-F1
#
_cell.length_a   1.000
_cell.length_b   1.000
_cell.length_c   1.000
_cell.angle_alpha   90.00
_cell.angle_beta   90.00
_cell.angle_gamma   90.00
#
_symmetry.space_group_name_H-M   'P 1'
#
loop_
_entity.id
_entity.type
_entity.pdbx_description
1 polymer ?
#
loop_
_entity_poly.entity_id
_entity_poly.type
_entity_poly.pdbx_seq_one_letter_code
_entity_poly.pdbx_strand_id
1 'polypeptide(L)'
;MRITNVEAKRVVRIKGKELVIEETRNERGEKVIAVRALSSAKLAKEDEYWQDDLNNVQKVTMKELNDELRKVLIRALKNEL
;
A
#
# COMPACT_ATOMS: atom_id res chain seq x y z
N MET A 1 -3.93 1.96 18.18
CA MET A 1 -4.94 2.14 17.11
C MET A 1 -5.19 0.78 16.50
N ARG A 2 -6.46 0.37 16.37
CA ARG A 2 -6.85 -0.93 15.83
C ARG A 2 -7.57 -0.73 14.50
N ILE A 3 -7.11 -1.39 13.44
CA ILE A 3 -7.83 -1.38 12.17
C ILE A 3 -9.08 -2.23 12.31
N THR A 4 -10.23 -1.65 11.97
CA THR A 4 -11.54 -2.33 12.02
C THR A 4 -12.00 -2.79 10.66
N ASN A 5 -11.56 -2.12 9.57
CA ASN A 5 -11.91 -2.50 8.22
C ASN A 5 -10.82 -2.13 7.20
N VAL A 6 -10.61 -2.98 6.20
CA VAL A 6 -9.82 -2.67 5.00
C VAL A 6 -10.81 -2.42 3.87
N GLU A 7 -10.92 -1.15 3.45
CA GLU A 7 -11.92 -0.71 2.46
C GLU A 7 -11.43 -0.93 1.03
N ALA A 8 -10.13 -0.76 0.78
CA ALA A 8 -9.55 -0.97 -0.53
C ALA A 8 -8.06 -1.29 -0.44
N LYS A 9 -7.59 -2.13 -1.36
CA LYS A 9 -6.17 -2.45 -1.51
C LYS A 9 -5.76 -2.34 -2.97
N ARG A 10 -4.74 -1.55 -3.25
CA ARG A 10 -4.27 -1.28 -4.62
C ARG A 10 -2.76 -1.43 -4.72
N VAL A 11 -2.29 -1.83 -5.89
CA VAL A 11 -0.86 -1.78 -6.23
C VAL A 11 -0.66 -0.80 -7.36
N VAL A 12 0.28 0.13 -7.17
CA VAL A 12 0.69 1.11 -8.18
C VAL A 12 2.19 1.02 -8.42
N ARG A 13 2.59 1.11 -9.69
CA ARG A 13 4.00 1.19 -10.07
C ARG A 13 4.41 2.64 -10.32
N ILE A 14 5.42 3.13 -9.59
CA ILE A 14 5.94 4.49 -9.69
C ILE A 14 7.46 4.45 -9.84
N LYS A 15 7.99 5.00 -10.95
CA LYS A 15 9.43 5.02 -11.29
C LYS A 15 10.14 3.68 -11.04
N GLY A 16 9.51 2.56 -11.43
CA GLY A 16 10.10 1.23 -11.27
C GLY A 16 9.87 0.55 -9.92
N LYS A 17 9.41 1.26 -8.88
CA LYS A 17 9.00 0.69 -7.59
C LYS A 17 7.51 0.30 -7.61
N GLU A 18 7.17 -0.85 -7.05
CA GLU A 18 5.78 -1.24 -6.79
C GLU A 18 5.40 -0.86 -5.35
N LEU A 19 4.27 -0.16 -5.21
CA LEU A 19 3.76 0.29 -3.92
C LEU A 19 2.38 -0.31 -3.69
N VAL A 20 2.15 -0.81 -2.48
CA VAL A 20 0.85 -1.22 -1.97
C VAL A 20 0.22 -0.03 -1.24
N ILE A 21 -1.02 0.27 -1.58
CA ILE A 21 -1.86 1.30 -0.93
C ILE A 21 -3.04 0.59 -0.29
N GLU A 22 -3.16 0.72 1.03
CA GLU A 22 -4.28 0.21 1.81
C GLU A 22 -5.07 1.39 2.38
N GLU A 23 -6.34 1.47 2.00
CA GLU A 23 -7.30 2.38 2.62
C GLU A 23 -8.05 1.59 3.69
N THR A 24 -7.88 2.01 4.94
CA THR A 24 -8.41 1.32 6.11
C THR A 24 -9.17 2.29 6.99
N ARG A 25 -10.04 1.75 7.84
CA ARG A 25 -10.75 2.51 8.87
C ARG A 25 -10.39 1.98 10.24
N ASN A 26 -10.17 2.89 11.19
CA ASN A 26 -9.87 2.52 12.57
C ASN A 26 -11.14 2.47 13.44
N GLU A 27 -10.97 2.15 14.73
CA GLU A 27 -12.05 2.03 15.71
C GLU A 27 -12.85 3.32 15.94
N ARG A 28 -12.30 4.47 15.56
CA ARG A 28 -12.95 5.79 15.67
C ARG A 28 -13.65 6.22 14.39
N GLY A 29 -13.62 5.38 13.36
CA GLY A 29 -14.15 5.71 12.04
C GLY A 29 -13.21 6.57 11.19
N GLU A 30 -11.97 6.82 11.63
CA GLU A 30 -10.99 7.62 10.89
C GLU A 30 -10.41 6.80 9.75
N LYS A 31 -10.25 7.45 8.60
CA LYS A 31 -9.63 6.84 7.41
C LYS A 31 -8.12 6.92 7.52
N VAL A 32 -7.45 5.78 7.40
CA VAL A 32 -6.00 5.64 7.44
C VAL A 32 -5.54 5.09 6.09
N ILE A 33 -4.62 5.81 5.47
CA ILE A 33 -4.01 5.43 4.19
C ILE A 33 -2.60 4.96 4.46
N ALA A 34 -2.36 3.66 4.34
CA ALA A 34 -1.04 3.07 4.46
C ALA A 34 -0.43 2.90 3.07
N VAL A 35 0.82 3.35 2.92
CA VAL A 35 1.60 3.20 1.68
C VAL A 35 2.89 2.49 2.05
N ARG A 36 3.18 1.38 1.38
CA ARG A 36 4.44 0.64 1.56
C ARG A 36 4.98 0.13 0.24
N ALA A 37 6.29 -0.02 0.14
CA ALA A 37 6.88 -0.73 -0.98
C ALA A 37 6.49 -2.21 -0.91
N LEU A 38 6.14 -2.79 -2.05
CA LEU A 38 5.91 -4.22 -2.16
C LEU A 38 7.22 -4.93 -1.82
N SER A 39 7.17 -5.80 -0.81
CA SER A 39 8.37 -6.45 -0.28
C SER A 39 8.15 -7.94 -0.08
N SER A 40 9.21 -8.70 -0.25
CA SER A 40 9.31 -10.08 0.20
C SER A 40 10.56 -10.20 1.08
N ALA A 41 10.44 -10.99 2.13
CA ALA A 41 11.52 -11.24 3.08
C ALA A 41 11.70 -12.74 3.27
N LYS A 42 12.94 -13.22 3.17
CA LYS A 42 13.28 -14.59 3.59
C LYS A 42 13.23 -14.65 5.11
N LEU A 43 12.47 -15.60 5.66
CA LEU A 43 12.39 -15.84 7.09
C LEU A 43 13.56 -16.74 7.54
N ALA A 44 13.84 -16.77 8.84
CA ALA A 44 15.03 -17.44 9.40
C ALA A 44 15.07 -18.96 9.18
N LYS A 45 13.93 -19.59 8.88
CA LYS A 45 13.86 -20.99 8.44
C LYS A 45 14.04 -21.05 6.93
N GLU A 46 14.87 -21.98 6.47
CA GLU A 46 15.46 -21.97 5.12
C GLU A 46 14.46 -21.91 3.97
N ASP A 47 13.21 -22.34 4.20
CA ASP A 47 12.13 -22.42 3.20
C ASP A 47 10.92 -21.53 3.48
N GLU A 48 10.95 -20.69 4.52
CA GLU A 48 9.85 -19.78 4.83
C GLU A 48 10.10 -18.38 4.23
N TYR A 49 9.09 -17.84 3.54
CA TYR A 49 9.13 -16.49 2.99
C TYR A 49 7.90 -15.72 3.48
N TRP A 50 8.13 -14.51 3.96
CA TRP A 50 7.07 -13.53 4.15
C TRP A 50 6.90 -12.76 2.85
N GLN A 51 5.66 -12.63 2.41
CA GLN A 51 5.29 -11.88 1.23
C GLN A 51 4.08 -11.02 1.58
N ASP A 52 4.00 -9.84 0.97
CA ASP A 52 2.79 -9.04 1.01
C ASP A 52 1.57 -9.88 0.58
N ASP A 53 0.52 -9.85 1.40
CA ASP A 53 -0.76 -10.45 1.02
C ASP A 53 -1.33 -9.65 -0.16
N LEU A 54 -1.41 -10.29 -1.33
CA LEU A 54 -1.93 -9.67 -2.55
C LEU A 54 -3.38 -10.10 -2.86
N ASN A 55 -4.08 -10.70 -1.91
CA ASN A 55 -5.50 -11.02 -2.08
C ASN A 55 -6.34 -9.75 -2.24
N ASN A 56 -7.28 -9.79 -3.19
CA ASN A 56 -8.20 -8.69 -3.52
C ASN A 56 -7.51 -7.36 -3.88
N VAL A 57 -6.26 -7.41 -4.34
CA VAL A 57 -5.52 -6.23 -4.79
C VAL A 57 -5.96 -5.85 -6.19
N GLN A 58 -6.32 -4.58 -6.36
CA GLN A 58 -6.51 -3.99 -7.68
C GLN A 58 -5.20 -3.34 -8.16
N LYS A 59 -4.65 -3.83 -9.28
CA LYS A 59 -3.53 -3.17 -9.94
C LYS A 59 -4.05 -1.92 -10.66
N VAL A 60 -3.45 -0.78 -10.39
CA VAL A 60 -3.85 0.52 -10.93
C VAL A 60 -2.63 1.33 -11.34
N THR A 61 -2.83 2.25 -12.28
CA THR A 61 -1.88 3.28 -12.66
C THR A 61 -2.09 4.55 -11.83
N MET A 62 -1.10 5.44 -11.79
CA MET A 62 -1.21 6.73 -11.11
C MET A 62 -2.40 7.59 -11.58
N LYS A 63 -2.86 7.39 -12.83
CA LYS A 63 -3.99 8.13 -13.42
C LYS A 63 -5.34 7.65 -12.88
N GLU A 64 -5.43 6.39 -12.46
CA GLU A 64 -6.64 5.78 -11.92
C GLU A 64 -6.81 6.04 -10.42
N LEU A 65 -5.76 6.50 -9.74
CA LEU A 65 -5.87 7.01 -8.38
C LEU A 65 -6.64 8.33 -8.35
N ASN A 66 -7.49 8.50 -7.34
CA ASN A 66 -8.13 9.77 -7.07
C ASN A 66 -7.08 10.87 -6.79
N ASP A 67 -7.48 12.13 -6.96
CA ASP A 67 -6.56 13.27 -6.88
C ASP A 67 -5.92 13.44 -5.50
N GLU A 68 -6.65 13.10 -4.44
CA GLU A 68 -6.15 13.17 -3.06
C GLU A 68 -4.99 12.19 -2.85
N LEU A 69 -5.20 10.91 -3.15
CA LEU A 69 -4.17 9.87 -3.08
C LEU A 69 -2.97 10.20 -3.94
N ARG A 70 -3.21 10.68 -5.16
CA ARG A 70 -2.13 11.08 -6.08
C ARG A 70 -1.26 12.19 -5.47
N LYS A 71 -1.87 13.23 -4.89
CA LYS A 71 -1.14 14.33 -4.24
C LYS A 71 -0.37 13.86 -3.01
N VAL A 72 -0.99 13.02 -2.17
CA VAL A 72 -0.35 12.45 -0.97
C VAL A 72 0.87 11.61 -1.36
N LEU A 73 0.73 10.72 -2.35
CA LEU A 73 1.84 9.89 -2.82
C LEU A 73 2.98 10.71 -3.41
N ILE A 74 2.69 11.69 -4.28
CA ILE A 74 3.72 12.57 -4.84
C ILE A 74 4.48 13.31 -3.73
N ARG A 75 3.77 13.77 -2.70
CA ARG A 75 4.39 14.46 -1.57
C ARG A 75 5.22 13.52 -0.69
N ALA A 76 4.67 12.37 -0.32
CA ALA A 76 5.32 11.39 0.55
C ALA A 76 6.59 10.80 -0.09
N LEU A 77 6.54 10.58 -1.40
CA LEU A 77 7.63 9.97 -2.15
C LEU A 77 8.61 11.00 -2.73
N LYS A 78 8.41 12.30 -2.47
CA LYS A 78 9.22 13.40 -3.06
C LYS A 78 10.72 13.25 -2.79
N ASN A 79 11.10 12.63 -1.67
CA ASN A 79 12.49 12.44 -1.25
C ASN A 79 12.99 10.99 -1.40
N GLU A 80 12.09 10.05 -1.75
CA GLU A 80 12.43 8.62 -1.91
C GLU A 80 12.40 8.15 -3.39
N LEU A 81 12.26 9.10 -4.33
CA LEU A 81 12.09 8.87 -5.77
C LEU A 81 12.94 9.76 -6.68
#